data_AF-I4VSB9-F1
#
_entry.id   AF-I4VSB9-F1
#
_cell.length_a   1.000
_cell.length_b   1.000
_cell.length_c   1.000
_cell.angle_alpha   90.00
_cell.angle_beta   90.00
_cell.angle_gamma   90.00
#
_symmetry.space_group_name_H-M   'P 1'
#
loop_
_entity.id
_entity.type
_entity.pdbx_description
1 polymer ?
#
loop_
_entity_poly.entity_id
_entity_poly.type
_entity_poly.pdbx_seq_one_letter_code
_entity_poly.pdbx_strand_id
1 'polypeptide(L)'
;MAVADTLHHRLFDVVPAGDYWHVYDLAYGPLATHPCCQARLALVAGRPETVIVRPTFYIAWTPDAALWETALRDVVPDAAGGVSLLPGYAAGHGLARLSLRHPLPIVAMDHPARRKVIDYNSPEDQRWHGHLTTDRYRRTHFAAATVDAQCRATGELLPGFRWHSRQLQKDLVGVLYGALSNHWSVAETIELAAPRGQAMLTAALARAQMVLVPDLRAVVADSRTVDP
;
A
#
# COMPACT_ATOMS: atom_id res chain seq x y z
N MET A 1 13.77 12.03 24.73
CA MET A 1 13.68 12.57 23.36
C MET A 1 13.50 11.39 22.41
N ALA A 2 12.44 11.35 21.61
CA ALA A 2 12.34 10.33 20.57
C ALA A 2 13.42 10.60 19.51
N VAL A 3 14.20 9.58 19.15
CA VAL A 3 15.22 9.71 18.10
C VAL A 3 14.49 9.91 16.77
N ALA A 4 14.85 10.95 16.02
CA ALA A 4 14.24 11.27 14.73
C ALA A 4 14.67 10.24 13.68
N ASP A 5 13.71 9.75 12.88
CA ASP A 5 14.00 8.87 11.74
C ASP A 5 14.28 9.73 10.50
N THR A 6 15.55 10.14 10.34
CA THR A 6 16.01 10.96 9.22
C THR A 6 16.63 10.10 8.12
N LEU A 7 16.73 10.67 6.91
CA LEU A 7 17.62 10.17 5.87
C LEU A 7 19.05 10.66 6.16
N HIS A 8 20.05 9.81 5.96
CA HIS A 8 21.46 10.20 6.02
C HIS A 8 21.86 10.92 4.73
N HIS A 9 21.37 10.40 3.60
CA HIS A 9 21.60 10.96 2.26
C HIS A 9 20.26 11.25 1.59
N ARG A 10 20.19 12.39 0.90
CA ARG A 10 18.99 12.82 0.19
C ARG A 10 19.11 12.47 -1.29
N LEU A 11 19.05 11.17 -1.57
CA LEU A 11 19.07 10.65 -2.93
C LEU A 11 17.69 10.10 -3.28
N PHE A 12 16.99 10.78 -4.19
CA PHE A 12 15.77 10.24 -4.77
C PHE A 12 16.12 9.25 -5.87
N ASP A 13 15.54 8.06 -5.77
CA ASP A 13 15.46 7.12 -6.88
C ASP A 13 14.30 7.52 -7.79
N VAL A 14 14.03 6.71 -8.80
CA VAL A 14 13.01 6.95 -9.80
C VAL A 14 12.00 5.80 -9.85
N VAL A 15 10.72 6.16 -9.87
CA VAL A 15 9.63 5.30 -10.36
C VAL A 15 9.63 5.44 -11.88
N PRO A 16 10.05 4.42 -12.65
CA PRO A 16 10.14 4.52 -14.10
C PRO A 16 8.74 4.64 -14.74
N ALA A 17 8.66 5.23 -15.93
CA ALA A 17 7.45 5.14 -16.73
C ALA A 17 7.11 3.66 -17.00
N GLY A 18 5.82 3.32 -16.96
CA GLY A 18 5.38 1.92 -17.05
C GLY A 18 4.03 1.67 -16.38
N ASP A 19 3.64 0.40 -16.28
CA ASP A 19 2.38 -0.02 -15.70
C ASP A 19 2.53 -0.36 -14.21
N TYR A 20 1.56 0.11 -13.43
CA TYR A 20 1.44 -0.05 -11.99
C TYR A 20 0.01 -0.42 -11.61
N TRP A 21 -0.17 -0.87 -10.38
CA TRP A 21 -1.45 -1.35 -9.89
C TRP A 21 -1.88 -0.60 -8.63
N HIS A 22 -3.17 -0.32 -8.54
CA HIS A 22 -3.77 0.40 -7.41
C HIS A 22 -5.14 -0.19 -7.10
N VAL A 23 -5.37 -0.52 -5.82
CA VAL A 23 -6.72 -0.80 -5.34
C VAL A 23 -7.33 0.50 -4.86
N TYR A 24 -8.51 0.83 -5.38
CA TYR A 24 -9.22 2.07 -5.11
C TYR A 24 -10.65 1.81 -4.64
N ASP A 25 -11.22 2.78 -3.95
CA ASP A 25 -12.65 2.78 -3.62
C ASP A 25 -13.45 3.30 -4.83
N LEU A 26 -14.44 2.52 -5.25
CA LEU A 26 -15.27 2.79 -6.43
C LEU A 26 -16.00 4.13 -6.32
N ALA A 27 -16.26 4.63 -5.11
CA ALA A 27 -16.93 5.92 -4.90
C ALA A 27 -16.08 7.13 -5.35
N TYR A 28 -14.76 6.99 -5.42
CA TYR A 28 -13.84 8.10 -5.77
C TYR A 28 -13.14 7.92 -7.12
N GLY A 29 -12.96 6.68 -7.55
CA GLY A 29 -12.32 6.36 -8.82
C GLY A 29 -10.80 6.13 -8.73
N PRO A 30 -10.18 5.59 -9.79
CA PRO A 30 -8.83 5.00 -9.76
C PRO A 30 -7.67 6.00 -9.65
N LEU A 31 -7.93 7.27 -9.91
CA LEU A 31 -6.93 8.35 -9.80
C LEU A 31 -7.16 9.25 -8.58
N ALA A 32 -8.15 8.93 -7.75
CA ALA A 32 -8.43 9.70 -6.56
C ALA A 32 -7.30 9.56 -5.54
N THR A 33 -6.82 10.70 -5.06
CA THR A 33 -5.91 10.73 -3.91
C THR A 33 -6.72 10.75 -2.63
N HIS A 34 -6.25 10.05 -1.59
CA HIS A 34 -6.94 10.06 -0.30
C HIS A 34 -6.38 11.18 0.59
N PRO A 35 -7.18 12.23 0.95
CA PRO A 35 -6.69 13.38 1.70
C PRO A 35 -6.43 13.08 3.19
N CYS A 36 -7.18 12.14 3.77
CA CYS A 36 -7.08 11.77 5.19
C CYS A 36 -6.55 10.34 5.41
N CYS A 37 -5.62 9.89 4.57
CA CYS A 37 -5.18 8.48 4.60
C CYS A 37 -4.48 8.15 5.91
N GLN A 38 -4.72 6.97 6.46
CA GLN A 38 -4.07 6.48 7.67
C GLN A 38 -3.19 5.24 7.44
N ALA A 39 -3.00 4.83 6.19
CA ALA A 39 -2.15 3.70 5.83
C ALA A 39 -0.66 3.99 6.06
N ARG A 40 0.17 2.95 5.90
CA ARG A 40 1.62 2.98 6.15
C ARG A 40 2.27 4.16 5.42
N LEU A 41 3.06 4.95 6.15
CA LEU A 41 3.76 6.14 5.65
C LEU A 41 2.85 7.29 5.20
N ALA A 42 1.55 7.30 5.48
CA ALA A 42 0.74 8.51 5.24
C ALA A 42 1.22 9.70 6.10
N LEU A 43 1.11 10.92 5.56
CA LEU A 43 1.32 12.16 6.31
C LEU A 43 0.03 12.53 7.04
N VAL A 44 -0.14 11.99 8.25
CA VAL A 44 -1.39 12.07 9.02
C VAL A 44 -1.41 13.29 9.94
N ALA A 45 -2.49 14.06 9.95
CA ALA A 45 -2.67 15.20 10.84
C ALA A 45 -2.33 14.86 12.31
N GLY A 46 -1.57 15.73 12.97
CA GLY A 46 -1.21 15.57 14.38
C GLY A 46 -0.14 14.51 14.67
N ARG A 47 0.54 13.95 13.65
CA ARG A 47 1.56 12.90 13.84
C ARG A 47 2.84 13.16 13.03
N PRO A 48 3.82 13.90 13.58
CA PRO A 48 3.76 14.76 14.76
C PRO A 48 2.92 16.03 14.51
N GLU A 49 2.68 16.84 15.54
CA GLU A 49 1.81 18.04 15.48
C GLU A 49 2.13 19.01 14.33
N THR A 50 3.38 19.04 13.88
CA THR A 50 3.89 19.94 12.83
C THR A 50 3.82 19.36 11.40
N VAL A 51 3.19 18.20 11.22
CA VAL A 51 3.09 17.54 9.91
C VAL A 51 2.16 18.32 8.97
N ILE A 52 2.61 18.48 7.73
CA ILE A 52 1.75 18.98 6.65
C ILE A 52 1.10 17.78 5.99
N VAL A 53 -0.22 17.66 6.13
CA VAL A 53 -1.00 16.61 5.47
C VAL A 53 -0.97 16.83 3.97
N ARG A 54 -0.69 15.77 3.22
CA ARG A 54 -0.73 15.80 1.75
C ARG A 54 -1.56 14.63 1.24
N PRO A 55 -2.33 14.82 0.16
CA PRO A 55 -3.04 13.71 -0.47
C PRO A 55 -2.07 12.59 -0.83
N THR A 56 -2.49 11.35 -0.58
CA THR A 56 -1.66 10.16 -0.81
C THR A 56 -2.19 9.35 -1.98
N PHE A 57 -1.28 8.71 -2.71
CA PHE A 57 -1.57 7.81 -3.81
C PHE A 57 -0.71 6.55 -3.70
N TYR A 58 -1.32 5.39 -3.45
CA TYR A 58 -0.58 4.14 -3.27
C TYR A 58 -0.48 3.39 -4.60
N ILE A 59 0.69 2.86 -4.88
CA ILE A 59 0.95 2.07 -6.08
C ILE A 59 1.64 0.76 -5.72
N ALA A 60 1.45 -0.24 -6.56
CA ALA A 60 2.15 -1.50 -6.51
C ALA A 60 2.74 -1.84 -7.89
N TRP A 61 3.85 -2.55 -7.90
CA TRP A 61 4.49 -2.98 -9.14
C TRP A 61 3.81 -4.20 -9.76
N THR A 62 3.03 -4.94 -8.98
CA THR A 62 2.29 -6.13 -9.43
C THR A 62 0.84 -6.04 -8.96
N PRO A 63 -0.11 -6.67 -9.67
CA PRO A 63 -1.50 -6.73 -9.22
C PRO A 63 -1.60 -7.44 -7.86
N ASP A 64 -0.79 -8.48 -7.65
CA ASP A 64 -0.76 -9.23 -6.40
C ASP A 64 -0.36 -8.36 -5.22
N ALA A 65 0.69 -7.55 -5.35
CA ALA A 65 1.10 -6.65 -4.28
C ALA A 65 0.02 -5.60 -3.96
N ALA A 66 -0.73 -5.12 -4.96
CA ALA A 66 -1.86 -4.22 -4.73
C ALA A 66 -2.98 -4.90 -3.92
N LEU A 67 -3.33 -6.14 -4.30
CA LEU A 67 -4.36 -6.93 -3.62
C LEU A 67 -3.94 -7.29 -2.19
N TRP A 68 -2.71 -7.75 -1.99
CA TRP A 68 -2.18 -8.15 -0.69
C TRP A 68 -1.96 -6.98 0.27
N GLU A 69 -1.63 -5.78 -0.20
CA GLU A 69 -1.55 -4.60 0.68
C GLU A 69 -2.92 -3.98 1.00
N THR A 70 -3.99 -4.42 0.33
CA THR A 70 -5.35 -3.88 0.49
C THR A 70 -6.38 -4.97 0.79
N ALA A 71 -7.02 -5.56 -0.24
CA ALA A 71 -8.18 -6.45 -0.10
C ALA A 71 -7.86 -7.76 0.63
N LEU A 72 -6.62 -8.26 0.55
CA LEU A 72 -6.18 -9.50 1.19
C LEU A 72 -5.30 -9.24 2.43
N ARG A 73 -5.17 -7.98 2.87
CA ARG A 73 -4.19 -7.57 3.89
C ARG A 73 -4.32 -8.30 5.21
N ASP A 74 -5.57 -8.49 5.65
CA ASP A 74 -5.93 -9.01 6.97
C ASP A 74 -6.45 -10.44 6.89
N VAL A 75 -6.25 -11.11 5.76
CA VAL A 75 -6.59 -12.52 5.59
C VAL A 75 -5.74 -13.38 6.51
N VAL A 76 -6.40 -14.28 7.22
CA VAL A 76 -5.77 -15.32 8.04
C VAL A 76 -6.34 -16.66 7.58
N PRO A 77 -5.50 -17.58 7.05
CA PRO A 77 -5.96 -18.91 6.70
C PRO A 77 -6.29 -19.73 7.96
N ASP A 78 -7.25 -20.64 7.84
CA ASP A 78 -7.50 -21.67 8.82
C ASP A 78 -6.43 -22.79 8.78
N ALA A 79 -6.58 -23.80 9.63
CA ALA A 79 -5.63 -24.92 9.71
C ALA A 79 -5.55 -25.76 8.43
N ALA A 80 -6.53 -25.68 7.54
CA ALA A 80 -6.57 -26.35 6.24
C ALA A 80 -6.11 -25.45 5.08
N GLY A 81 -5.71 -24.19 5.36
CA GLY A 81 -5.36 -23.20 4.34
C GLY A 81 -6.57 -22.50 3.72
N GLY A 82 -7.76 -22.71 4.26
CA GLY A 82 -9.00 -22.06 3.85
C GLY A 82 -9.06 -20.60 4.29
N VAL A 83 -9.52 -19.73 3.41
CA VAL A 83 -9.68 -18.29 3.65
C VAL A 83 -11.11 -17.87 3.33
N SER A 84 -11.79 -17.23 4.28
CA SER A 84 -13.04 -16.52 4.01
C SER A 84 -12.77 -15.02 3.89
N LEU A 85 -13.15 -14.44 2.76
CA LEU A 85 -13.13 -12.98 2.57
C LEU A 85 -14.47 -12.41 3.03
N LEU A 86 -14.45 -11.42 3.94
CA LEU A 86 -15.66 -10.67 4.24
C LEU A 86 -16.15 -9.95 2.97
N PRO A 87 -17.46 -9.91 2.69
CA PRO A 87 -18.01 -9.29 1.48
C PRO A 87 -17.51 -7.86 1.23
N GLY A 88 -17.28 -7.09 2.31
CA GLY A 88 -16.78 -5.72 2.25
C GLY A 88 -15.35 -5.54 1.73
N TYR A 89 -14.53 -6.60 1.67
CA TYR A 89 -13.18 -6.49 1.12
C TYR A 89 -13.16 -6.43 -0.42
N ALA A 90 -14.18 -7.00 -1.06
CA ALA A 90 -14.33 -6.94 -2.52
C ALA A 90 -15.42 -5.94 -2.94
N ALA A 91 -16.51 -5.84 -2.17
CA ALA A 91 -17.55 -4.85 -2.41
C ALA A 91 -17.02 -3.43 -2.21
N GLY A 92 -17.36 -2.53 -3.12
CA GLY A 92 -16.94 -1.12 -3.07
C GLY A 92 -15.49 -0.85 -3.52
N HIS A 93 -14.74 -1.88 -3.90
CA HIS A 93 -13.34 -1.72 -4.34
C HIS A 93 -13.12 -2.13 -5.80
N GLY A 94 -12.24 -1.40 -6.47
CA GLY A 94 -11.74 -1.73 -7.80
C GLY A 94 -10.22 -1.89 -7.79
N LEU A 95 -9.71 -2.67 -8.74
CA LEU A 95 -8.29 -2.76 -9.07
C LEU A 95 -8.08 -2.06 -10.40
N ALA A 96 -7.16 -1.09 -10.43
CA ALA A 96 -6.78 -0.37 -11.63
C ALA A 96 -5.37 -0.73 -12.08
N ARG A 97 -5.20 -0.91 -13.38
CA ARG A 97 -3.89 -0.83 -14.04
C ARG A 97 -3.69 0.61 -14.49
N LEU A 98 -2.62 1.23 -14.01
CA LEU A 98 -2.29 2.62 -14.22
C LEU A 98 -0.98 2.73 -14.97
N SER A 99 -0.94 3.49 -16.06
CA SER A 99 0.30 3.76 -16.79
C SER A 99 0.85 5.10 -16.37
N LEU A 100 2.08 5.10 -15.86
CA LEU A 100 2.84 6.30 -15.55
C LEU A 100 3.45 6.86 -16.83
N ARG A 101 3.10 8.10 -17.20
CA ARG A 101 3.58 8.73 -18.44
C ARG A 101 5.04 9.18 -18.36
N HIS A 102 5.44 9.69 -17.20
CA HIS A 102 6.76 10.26 -16.98
C HIS A 102 7.34 9.75 -15.66
N PRO A 103 8.63 9.46 -15.60
CA PRO A 103 9.24 8.99 -14.37
C PRO A 103 9.03 9.98 -13.21
N LEU A 104 8.84 9.45 -12.00
CA LEU A 104 8.62 10.25 -10.78
C LEU A 104 9.73 10.00 -9.76
N PRO A 105 10.20 11.02 -9.03
CA PRO A 105 11.16 10.82 -7.94
C PRO A 105 10.52 10.04 -6.78
N ILE A 106 11.30 9.25 -6.05
CA ILE A 106 10.83 8.49 -4.89
C ILE A 106 11.98 8.17 -3.93
N VAL A 107 11.70 8.08 -2.64
CA VAL A 107 12.68 7.55 -1.68
C VAL A 107 12.60 6.02 -1.68
N ALA A 108 13.69 5.36 -2.09
CA ALA A 108 13.77 3.90 -2.11
C ALA A 108 14.17 3.35 -0.73
N MET A 109 13.26 2.65 -0.07
CA MET A 109 13.46 2.05 1.25
C MET A 109 13.51 0.51 1.22
N ASP A 110 13.35 -0.09 0.04
CA ASP A 110 13.56 -1.50 -0.24
C ASP A 110 15.05 -1.88 -0.17
N HIS A 111 15.36 -3.12 0.18
CA HIS A 111 16.74 -3.61 0.13
C HIS A 111 17.06 -4.16 -1.27
N PRO A 112 18.29 -3.92 -1.79
CA PRO A 112 19.40 -3.20 -1.16
C PRO A 112 19.38 -1.67 -1.37
N ALA A 113 18.41 -1.12 -2.11
CA ALA A 113 18.38 0.29 -2.54
C ALA A 113 18.41 1.31 -1.38
N ARG A 114 17.86 0.98 -0.21
CA ARG A 114 17.87 1.83 0.99
C ARG A 114 19.26 2.31 1.41
N ARG A 115 20.30 1.53 1.08
CA ARG A 115 21.71 1.92 1.35
C ARG A 115 22.13 3.22 0.66
N LYS A 116 21.37 3.69 -0.34
CA LYS A 116 21.58 4.98 -0.98
C LYS A 116 21.13 6.16 -0.11
N VAL A 117 20.25 5.95 0.86
CA VAL A 117 19.63 7.02 1.68
C VAL A 117 19.87 6.87 3.18
N ILE A 118 20.19 5.66 3.64
CA ILE A 118 20.53 5.35 5.04
C ILE A 118 21.81 4.53 5.07
N ASP A 119 22.74 4.88 5.96
CA ASP A 119 23.98 4.10 6.11
C ASP A 119 23.68 2.70 6.64
N TYR A 120 24.32 1.70 6.02
CA TYR A 120 24.09 0.30 6.37
C TYR A 120 24.47 -0.01 7.82
N ASN A 121 23.64 -0.79 8.51
CA ASN A 121 23.79 -1.17 9.93
C ASN A 121 23.75 -0.01 10.93
N SER A 122 23.37 1.20 10.51
CA SER A 122 23.11 2.28 11.47
C SER A 122 21.88 1.97 12.33
N PRO A 123 21.75 2.61 13.50
CA PRO A 123 20.51 2.55 14.28
C PRO A 123 19.26 2.93 13.46
N GLU A 124 19.39 3.90 12.55
CA GLU A 124 18.35 4.35 11.63
C GLU A 124 17.96 3.25 10.64
N ASP A 125 18.93 2.51 10.09
CA ASP A 125 18.67 1.38 9.19
C ASP A 125 17.82 0.30 9.86
N GLN A 126 18.15 -0.04 11.11
CA GLN A 126 17.40 -1.01 11.91
C GLN A 126 15.98 -0.52 12.22
N ARG A 127 15.82 0.77 12.56
CA ARG A 127 14.49 1.35 12.80
C ARG A 127 13.63 1.36 11.55
N TRP A 128 14.18 1.80 10.42
CA TRP A 128 13.48 1.76 9.13
C TRP A 128 13.09 0.34 8.73
N HIS A 129 13.99 -0.62 8.90
CA HIS A 129 13.66 -2.03 8.69
C HIS A 129 12.45 -2.45 9.54
N GLY A 130 12.47 -2.17 10.85
CA GLY A 130 11.37 -2.51 11.76
C GLY A 130 10.05 -1.80 11.43
N HIS A 131 10.10 -0.52 11.00
CA HIS A 131 8.90 0.23 10.61
C HIS A 131 8.21 -0.36 9.39
N LEU A 132 8.99 -0.87 8.43
CA LEU A 132 8.48 -1.39 7.16
C LEU A 132 8.02 -2.86 7.25
N THR A 133 8.51 -3.61 8.25
CA THR A 133 8.16 -5.02 8.46
C THR A 133 7.07 -5.25 9.52
N THR A 134 6.74 -4.24 10.34
CA THR A 134 5.69 -4.35 11.38
C THR A 134 4.35 -3.77 10.94
N ASP A 135 3.28 -4.12 11.66
CA ASP A 135 1.89 -3.69 11.41
C ASP A 135 1.56 -2.30 12.00
N ARG A 136 2.43 -1.75 12.86
CA ARG A 136 2.15 -0.51 13.60
C ARG A 136 2.43 0.75 12.76
N TYR A 137 1.44 1.25 12.03
CA TYR A 137 1.61 2.43 11.15
C TYR A 137 1.96 3.72 11.89
N ARG A 138 1.62 3.85 13.18
CA ARG A 138 1.96 5.06 13.94
C ARG A 138 3.43 5.43 13.76
N ARG A 139 4.36 4.47 13.88
CA ARG A 139 5.79 4.75 13.71
C ARG A 139 6.14 5.24 12.31
N THR A 140 5.53 4.63 11.29
CA THR A 140 5.74 5.03 9.89
C THR A 140 5.20 6.43 9.59
N HIS A 141 4.14 6.88 10.26
CA HIS A 141 3.64 8.26 10.12
C HIS A 141 4.65 9.28 10.65
N PHE A 142 5.21 9.04 11.84
CA PHE A 142 6.25 9.90 12.42
C PHE A 142 7.53 9.91 11.57
N ALA A 143 7.95 8.75 11.07
CA ALA A 143 9.11 8.64 10.20
C ALA A 143 8.90 9.40 8.86
N ALA A 144 7.76 9.18 8.20
CA ALA A 144 7.42 9.90 6.96
C ALA A 144 7.40 11.43 7.18
N ALA A 145 6.81 11.89 8.28
CA ALA A 145 6.76 13.31 8.60
C ALA A 145 8.13 13.92 8.96
N THR A 146 9.01 13.13 9.59
CA THR A 146 10.39 13.54 9.88
C THR A 146 11.16 13.76 8.57
N VAL A 147 11.03 12.83 7.63
CA VAL A 147 11.65 12.95 6.30
C VAL A 147 11.02 14.11 5.50
N ASP A 148 9.70 14.32 5.58
CA ASP A 148 9.05 15.47 4.94
C ASP A 148 9.58 16.81 5.46
N ALA A 149 9.69 16.94 6.79
CA ALA A 149 10.29 18.13 7.41
C ALA A 149 11.75 18.32 7.00
N GLN A 150 12.51 17.22 6.90
CA GLN A 150 13.89 17.23 6.42
C GLN A 150 13.96 17.79 4.98
N CYS A 151 13.16 17.27 4.05
CA CYS A 151 13.07 17.77 2.66
C CYS A 151 12.71 19.26 2.61
N ARG A 152 11.67 19.68 3.35
CA ARG A 152 11.21 21.08 3.36
C ARG A 152 12.27 22.05 3.87
N ALA A 153 13.13 21.63 4.81
CA ALA A 153 14.23 22.46 5.30
C ALA A 153 15.26 22.82 4.22
N THR A 154 15.26 22.14 3.07
CA THR A 154 16.10 22.47 1.90
C THR A 154 15.29 22.97 0.71
N GLY A 155 14.02 23.32 0.90
CA GLY A 155 13.13 23.81 -0.16
C GLY A 155 12.57 22.71 -1.08
N GLU A 156 12.73 21.44 -0.70
CA GLU A 156 12.20 20.31 -1.47
C GLU A 156 10.92 19.74 -0.84
N LEU A 157 10.03 19.19 -1.67
CA LEU A 157 8.90 18.42 -1.20
C LEU A 157 9.23 16.93 -1.27
N LEU A 158 8.92 16.19 -0.22
CA LEU A 158 9.04 14.73 -0.22
C LEU A 158 8.12 14.14 -1.30
N PRO A 159 8.63 13.41 -2.30
CA PRO A 159 7.78 12.92 -3.37
C PRO A 159 6.99 11.65 -3.01
N GLY A 160 7.54 10.81 -2.12
CA GLY A 160 6.96 9.53 -1.77
C GLY A 160 8.01 8.53 -1.27
N PHE A 161 7.56 7.32 -0.96
CA PHE A 161 8.40 6.19 -0.57
C PHE A 161 8.06 4.94 -1.37
N ARG A 162 9.07 4.11 -1.63
CA ARG A 162 8.95 2.74 -2.13
C ARG A 162 9.54 1.77 -1.11
N TRP A 163 8.90 0.62 -0.91
CA TRP A 163 9.41 -0.44 -0.05
C TRP A 163 8.93 -1.81 -0.54
N HIS A 164 9.55 -2.88 -0.04
CA HIS A 164 9.08 -4.25 -0.24
C HIS A 164 7.76 -4.47 0.51
N SER A 165 6.75 -5.00 -0.16
CA SER A 165 5.48 -5.42 0.45
C SER A 165 5.76 -6.32 1.64
N ARG A 166 5.09 -6.08 2.76
CA ARG A 166 5.26 -6.94 3.93
C ARG A 166 4.70 -8.34 3.67
N GLN A 167 3.65 -8.42 2.86
CA GLN A 167 2.90 -9.65 2.60
C GLN A 167 3.62 -10.54 1.59
N LEU A 168 4.24 -9.96 0.55
CA LEU A 168 4.87 -10.72 -0.53
C LEU A 168 6.40 -10.66 -0.52
N GLN A 169 7.01 -9.77 0.27
CA GLN A 169 8.45 -9.53 0.50
C GLN A 169 9.32 -9.19 -0.72
N LYS A 170 9.08 -9.82 -1.87
CA LYS A 170 9.82 -9.60 -3.13
C LYS A 170 9.20 -8.50 -3.99
N ASP A 171 7.91 -8.24 -3.80
CA ASP A 171 7.17 -7.28 -4.62
C ASP A 171 7.21 -5.89 -4.00
N LEU A 172 7.29 -4.88 -4.86
CA LEU A 172 7.41 -3.48 -4.44
C LEU A 172 6.03 -2.81 -4.38
N VAL A 173 5.89 -1.97 -3.37
CA VAL A 173 4.79 -1.02 -3.23
C VAL A 173 5.33 0.36 -2.87
N GLY A 174 4.50 1.37 -3.06
CA GLY A 174 4.87 2.74 -2.76
C GLY A 174 3.69 3.62 -2.42
N VAL A 175 4.02 4.76 -1.80
CA VAL A 175 3.10 5.88 -1.59
C VAL A 175 3.73 7.11 -2.22
N LEU A 176 2.94 7.86 -2.97
CA LEU A 176 3.30 9.15 -3.55
C LEU A 176 2.45 10.25 -2.91
N TYR A 177 3.01 11.45 -2.79
CA TYR A 177 2.34 12.58 -2.15
C TYR A 177 2.04 13.72 -3.14
N GLY A 178 0.86 14.32 -3.02
CA GLY A 178 0.44 15.49 -3.80
C GLY A 178 -0.54 15.18 -4.93
N ALA A 179 -0.80 16.17 -5.77
CA ALA A 179 -1.68 16.02 -6.94
C ALA A 179 -0.94 15.32 -8.07
N LEU A 180 -1.34 14.08 -8.37
CA LEU A 180 -0.64 13.21 -9.32
C LEU A 180 -1.48 12.84 -10.54
N SER A 181 -2.75 13.26 -10.61
CA SER A 181 -3.70 12.81 -11.64
C SER A 181 -3.22 13.07 -13.07
N ASN A 182 -2.46 14.14 -13.30
CA ASN A 182 -1.86 14.50 -14.59
C ASN A 182 -0.60 13.68 -14.95
N HIS A 183 -0.09 12.80 -14.08
CA HIS A 183 1.02 11.90 -14.39
C HIS A 183 0.55 10.52 -14.88
N TRP A 184 -0.69 10.15 -14.57
CA TRP A 184 -1.21 8.81 -14.76
C TRP A 184 -2.30 8.74 -15.83
N SER A 185 -2.37 7.62 -16.54
CA SER A 185 -3.55 7.21 -17.33
C SER A 185 -4.07 5.89 -16.81
N VAL A 186 -5.39 5.74 -16.80
CA VAL A 186 -6.05 4.48 -16.45
C VAL A 186 -6.06 3.60 -17.69
N ALA A 187 -5.31 2.50 -17.66
CA ALA A 187 -5.29 1.52 -18.74
C ALA A 187 -6.45 0.54 -18.63
N GLU A 188 -6.82 0.17 -17.39
CA GLU A 188 -7.89 -0.79 -17.12
C GLU A 188 -8.40 -0.63 -15.69
N THR A 189 -9.69 -0.92 -15.48
CA THR A 189 -10.30 -1.08 -14.16
C THR A 189 -11.06 -2.40 -14.07
N ILE A 190 -11.01 -3.02 -12.90
CA ILE A 190 -11.65 -4.30 -12.59
C ILE A 190 -12.32 -4.16 -11.23
N GLU A 191 -13.64 -4.20 -11.17
CA GLU A 191 -14.35 -4.28 -9.90
C GLU A 191 -14.01 -5.60 -9.20
N LEU A 192 -13.62 -5.54 -7.92
CA LEU A 192 -13.19 -6.74 -7.19
C LEU A 192 -14.36 -7.69 -6.92
N ALA A 193 -15.58 -7.17 -6.80
CA ALA A 193 -16.80 -7.97 -6.64
C ALA A 193 -17.23 -8.69 -7.93
N ALA A 194 -16.79 -8.22 -9.11
CA ALA A 194 -17.15 -8.84 -10.39
C ALA A 194 -16.43 -10.19 -10.60
N PRO A 195 -16.94 -11.09 -11.47
CA PRO A 195 -16.34 -12.41 -11.68
C PRO A 195 -14.85 -12.40 -11.99
N ARG A 196 -14.40 -11.43 -12.79
CA ARG A 196 -12.97 -11.24 -13.09
C ARG A 196 -12.16 -10.82 -11.86
N GLY A 197 -12.70 -9.92 -11.04
CA GLY A 197 -12.07 -9.50 -9.78
C GLY A 197 -11.96 -10.66 -8.79
N GLN A 198 -13.04 -11.44 -8.63
CA GLN A 198 -13.05 -12.66 -7.81
C GLN A 198 -12.05 -13.71 -8.29
N ALA A 199 -11.93 -13.89 -9.61
CA ALA A 199 -10.92 -14.77 -10.20
C ALA A 199 -9.49 -14.29 -9.87
N MET A 200 -9.23 -12.99 -9.90
CA MET A 200 -7.92 -12.44 -9.52
C MET A 200 -7.61 -12.62 -8.03
N LEU A 201 -8.58 -12.37 -7.14
CA LEU A 201 -8.44 -12.62 -5.70
C LEU A 201 -8.14 -14.10 -5.43
N THR A 202 -8.91 -15.00 -6.05
CA THR A 202 -8.73 -16.45 -5.94
C THR A 202 -7.35 -16.87 -6.44
N ALA A 203 -6.91 -16.34 -7.58
CA ALA A 203 -5.59 -16.65 -8.13
C ALA A 203 -4.44 -16.13 -7.24
N ALA A 204 -4.60 -14.95 -6.62
CA ALA A 204 -3.62 -14.40 -5.69
C ALA A 204 -3.52 -15.24 -4.40
N LEU A 205 -4.64 -15.70 -3.86
CA LEU A 205 -4.68 -16.65 -2.74
C LEU A 205 -4.03 -17.98 -3.11
N ALA A 206 -4.36 -18.54 -4.27
CA ALA A 206 -3.80 -19.81 -4.74
C ALA A 206 -2.27 -19.75 -4.90
N ARG A 207 -1.71 -18.63 -5.38
CA ARG A 207 -0.25 -18.42 -5.45
C ARG A 207 0.41 -18.39 -4.07
N ALA A 208 -0.33 -18.02 -3.03
CA ALA A 208 0.09 -18.09 -1.64
C ALA A 208 -0.25 -19.43 -0.96
N GLN A 209 -0.66 -20.45 -1.73
CA GLN A 209 -1.08 -21.76 -1.24
C GLN A 209 -2.30 -21.72 -0.30
N MET A 210 -3.19 -20.74 -0.52
CA MET A 210 -4.44 -20.58 0.21
C MET A 210 -5.63 -20.84 -0.72
N VAL A 211 -6.75 -21.29 -0.15
CA VAL A 211 -7.98 -21.59 -0.89
C VAL A 211 -9.10 -20.69 -0.40
N LEU A 212 -9.71 -19.95 -1.33
CA LEU A 212 -10.92 -19.19 -1.01
C LEU A 212 -12.05 -20.19 -0.70
N VAL A 213 -12.56 -20.14 0.53
CA VAL A 213 -13.72 -20.93 0.95
C VAL A 213 -14.94 -20.01 1.07
N PRO A 214 -16.15 -20.49 0.75
CA PRO A 214 -17.37 -19.74 1.00
C PRO A 214 -17.43 -19.29 2.46
N ASP A 215 -17.89 -18.07 2.72
CA ASP A 215 -18.08 -17.60 4.10
C ASP A 215 -19.14 -18.48 4.79
N LEU A 216 -18.70 -19.33 5.72
CA LEU A 216 -19.57 -20.24 6.45
C LEU A 216 -20.62 -19.49 7.30
N ARG A 217 -20.41 -18.20 7.60
CA ARG A 217 -21.42 -17.37 8.29
C ARG A 217 -22.56 -16.96 7.36
N ALA A 218 -22.32 -16.86 6.05
CA ALA A 218 -23.37 -16.63 5.06
C ALA A 218 -24.18 -17.91 4.80
N VAL A 219 -23.56 -19.09 4.90
CA VAL A 219 -24.23 -20.39 4.67
C VAL A 219 -25.25 -20.72 5.77
N VAL A 220 -24.99 -20.34 7.03
CA VAL A 220 -25.92 -20.61 8.15
C VAL A 220 -27.17 -19.70 8.13
N ALA A 221 -27.12 -18.58 7.41
CA ALA A 221 -28.28 -17.70 7.23
C ALA A 221 -29.27 -18.23 6.18
N ASP A 222 -28.78 -18.98 5.18
CA ASP A 222 -29.58 -19.52 4.07
C ASP A 222 -30.14 -20.93 4.38
N SER A 223 -29.59 -21.62 5.38
CA SER A 223 -30.07 -22.94 5.82
C SER A 223 -31.24 -22.88 6.82
N ARG A 224 -31.84 -21.70 7.07
CA ARG A 224 -33.02 -21.52 7.94
C ARG A 224 -34.33 -21.30 7.18
N THR A 225 -34.34 -21.50 5.86
CA THR A 225 -35.53 -21.39 4.98
C THR A 225 -35.96 -22.74 4.38
N VAL A 226 -35.66 -23.84 5.08
CA VAL A 226 -36.33 -25.13 4.82
C VAL A 226 -37.16 -25.49 6.05
N ASP A 227 -38.39 -25.00 6.02
CA ASP A 227 -39.50 -25.35 6.93
C ASP A 227 -39.90 -26.83 6.78
N PRO A 228 -40.62 -27.35 7.77
CA PRO A 228 -41.91 -27.99 7.55
C PRO A 228 -43.09 -27.09 7.90
#